data_AF-A0A5L4XIK1-F1
#
_entry.id   AF-A0A5L4XIK1-F1
#
_cell.length_a   1.000
_cell.length_b   1.000
_cell.length_c   1.000
_cell.angle_alpha   90.00
_cell.angle_beta   90.00
_cell.angle_gamma   90.00
#
_symmetry.space_group_name_H-M   'P 1'
#
loop_
_entity.id
_entity.type
_entity.pdbx_description
1 polymer ?
#
loop_
_entity_poly.entity_id
_entity_poly.type
_entity_poly.pdbx_seq_one_letter_code
_entity_poly.pdbx_strand_id
1 'polypeptide(L)'
;MKKLLLIVAFVIVGFASELNVAAAANTTYAFEDIKKEFKKLYPDANLNVSLGSSGKLVAQIKNGAPFELFMSADMNYANTLYKDGFALNDAVIYAKGKVAMLSVRGFDVTKGLEVLKDPKIKTIVIANPKTAPYGAASIEAFKNAGIYDAIKDKIVEAGSIGEALSQTLKAGDIGFVAASAMYSPKMAEYKEGKEFNLVDSKLYTTIDQGIVILKNGEKNKLAKDFYDFILGEKGKEIFAKYGYEF
;
A
#
# COMPACT_ATOMS: atom_id res chain seq x y z
N MET A 1 32.26 -54.39 31.25
CA MET A 1 30.87 -53.91 31.09
C MET A 1 30.90 -52.48 30.54
N LYS A 2 30.68 -52.27 29.24
CA LYS A 2 30.60 -50.93 28.63
C LYS A 2 29.12 -50.60 28.39
N LYS A 3 28.58 -49.60 29.10
CA LYS A 3 27.22 -49.11 28.88
C LYS A 3 27.23 -48.18 27.66
N LEU A 4 26.48 -48.55 26.62
CA LEU A 4 26.27 -47.73 25.43
C LEU A 4 25.10 -46.79 25.73
N LEU A 5 25.35 -45.48 25.76
CA LEU A 5 24.32 -44.46 25.92
C LEU A 5 23.76 -44.12 24.53
N LEU A 6 22.49 -44.42 24.29
CA LEU A 6 21.79 -44.05 23.06
C LEU A 6 21.24 -42.62 23.24
N ILE A 7 21.81 -41.64 22.54
CA ILE A 7 21.28 -40.27 22.48
C ILE A 7 20.26 -40.24 21.35
N VAL A 8 18.97 -40.16 21.71
CA VAL A 8 17.89 -39.89 20.75
C VAL A 8 17.84 -38.38 20.53
N ALA A 9 18.31 -37.92 19.37
CA ALA A 9 18.16 -36.54 18.96
C ALA A 9 16.71 -36.31 18.50
N PHE A 10 15.95 -35.54 19.28
CA PHE A 10 14.64 -35.04 18.88
C PHE A 10 14.84 -33.95 17.82
N VAL A 11 14.56 -34.26 16.56
CA VAL A 11 14.49 -33.24 15.51
C VAL A 11 13.15 -32.53 15.67
N ILE A 12 13.17 -31.35 16.31
CA ILE A 12 12.03 -30.44 16.29
C ILE A 12 11.95 -29.85 14.89
N VAL A 13 11.09 -30.42 14.05
CA VAL A 13 10.72 -29.80 12.77
C VAL A 13 9.83 -28.62 13.11
N GLY A 14 10.41 -27.42 13.20
CA GLY A 14 9.64 -26.19 13.31
C GLY A 14 8.86 -25.97 12.02
N PHE A 15 7.54 -26.13 12.05
CA PHE A 15 6.68 -25.71 10.96
C PHE A 15 6.67 -24.19 10.94
N ALA A 16 7.35 -23.58 9.96
CA ALA A 16 7.23 -22.15 9.71
C ALA A 16 5.74 -21.82 9.52
N SER A 17 5.21 -20.93 10.37
CA SER A 17 3.81 -20.54 10.28
C SER A 17 3.69 -19.49 9.17
N GLU A 18 2.91 -19.80 8.15
CA GLU A 18 2.68 -18.90 7.02
C GLU A 18 1.49 -17.98 7.28
N LEU A 19 1.55 -16.76 6.76
CA LEU A 19 0.43 -15.81 6.73
C LEU A 19 0.28 -15.23 5.33
N ASN A 20 -0.90 -15.42 4.73
CA ASN A 20 -1.25 -14.86 3.43
C ASN A 20 -1.91 -13.48 3.60
N VAL A 21 -1.21 -12.42 3.20
CA VAL A 21 -1.66 -11.03 3.34
C VAL A 21 -2.01 -10.45 1.97
N ALA A 22 -3.24 -9.96 1.81
CA ALA A 22 -3.60 -9.08 0.70
C ALA A 22 -3.37 -7.63 1.12
N ALA A 23 -2.44 -6.92 0.48
CA ALA A 23 -2.10 -5.55 0.84
C ALA A 23 -2.17 -4.59 -0.34
N ALA A 24 -2.69 -3.39 -0.10
CA ALA A 24 -2.72 -2.35 -1.11
C ALA A 24 -1.30 -1.94 -1.52
N ALA A 25 -1.06 -1.77 -2.81
CA ALA A 25 0.27 -1.57 -3.38
C ALA A 25 1.01 -0.29 -2.90
N ASN A 26 0.32 0.67 -2.25
CA ASN A 26 1.00 1.82 -1.63
C ASN A 26 1.95 1.39 -0.50
N THR A 27 1.66 0.26 0.16
CA THR A 27 2.43 -0.24 1.30
C THR A 27 3.74 -0.93 0.92
N THR A 28 3.97 -1.19 -0.38
CA THR A 28 5.10 -1.98 -0.91
C THR A 28 6.44 -1.64 -0.26
N TYR A 29 6.76 -0.34 -0.15
CA TYR A 29 8.05 0.11 0.37
C TYR A 29 8.17 0.01 1.89
N ALA A 30 7.06 0.15 2.62
CA ALA A 30 7.04 -0.06 4.07
C ALA A 30 7.09 -1.55 4.44
N PHE A 31 6.59 -2.43 3.55
CA PHE A 31 6.50 -3.86 3.80
C PHE A 31 7.84 -4.56 4.03
N GLU A 32 8.94 -4.02 3.50
CA GLU A 32 10.27 -4.58 3.75
C GLU A 32 10.69 -4.40 5.21
N ASP A 33 10.52 -3.19 5.76
CA ASP A 33 10.80 -2.89 7.17
C ASP A 33 9.79 -3.59 8.09
N ILE A 34 8.51 -3.66 7.70
CA ILE A 34 7.48 -4.43 8.42
C ILE A 34 7.89 -5.90 8.55
N LYS A 35 8.26 -6.55 7.44
CA LYS A 35 8.70 -7.96 7.45
C LYS A 35 9.92 -8.15 8.35
N LYS A 36 10.90 -7.25 8.26
CA LYS A 36 12.12 -7.29 9.06
C LYS A 36 11.84 -7.17 10.55
N GLU A 37 11.06 -6.19 10.97
CA GLU A 37 10.77 -5.94 12.38
C GLU A 37 9.82 -7.00 12.96
N PHE A 38 8.82 -7.44 12.20
CA PHE A 38 7.94 -8.52 12.62
C PHE A 38 8.69 -9.85 12.84
N LYS A 39 9.63 -10.18 11.95
CA LYS A 39 10.44 -11.41 12.06
C LYS A 39 11.35 -11.43 13.31
N LYS A 40 11.67 -10.29 13.90
CA LYS A 40 12.40 -10.26 15.19
C LYS A 40 11.54 -10.77 16.35
N LEU A 41 10.24 -10.53 16.29
CA LEU A 41 9.27 -11.00 17.29
C LEU A 41 8.82 -12.44 17.00
N TYR A 42 8.74 -12.80 15.71
CA TYR A 42 8.29 -14.11 15.23
C TYR A 42 9.30 -14.68 14.21
N PRO A 43 10.41 -15.29 14.66
CA PRO A 43 11.49 -15.76 13.78
C PRO A 43 11.05 -16.77 12.71
N ASP A 44 10.06 -17.60 13.05
CA ASP A 44 9.51 -18.66 12.20
C ASP A 44 8.33 -18.20 11.32
N ALA A 45 7.96 -16.91 11.40
CA ALA A 45 6.88 -16.36 10.60
C ALA A 45 7.29 -16.19 9.13
N ASN A 46 6.46 -16.69 8.21
CA ASN A 46 6.59 -16.43 6.78
C ASN A 46 5.41 -15.57 6.29
N LEU A 47 5.70 -14.34 5.86
CA LEU A 47 4.68 -13.40 5.36
C LEU A 47 4.61 -13.44 3.83
N ASN A 48 3.58 -14.10 3.31
CA ASN A 48 3.25 -14.19 1.88
C ASN A 48 2.33 -13.02 1.50
N VAL A 49 2.92 -11.95 0.97
CA VAL A 49 2.21 -10.69 0.70
C VAL A 49 1.89 -10.57 -0.79
N SER A 50 0.61 -10.47 -1.11
CA SER A 50 0.10 -10.14 -2.45
C SER A 50 -0.27 -8.67 -2.53
N LEU A 51 0.36 -7.95 -3.47
CA LEU A 51 0.19 -6.50 -3.63
C LEU A 51 -0.71 -6.19 -4.84
N GLY A 52 -1.66 -5.28 -4.65
CA GLY A 52 -2.60 -4.88 -5.71
C GLY A 52 -3.39 -3.61 -5.39
N SER A 53 -4.35 -3.24 -6.24
CA SER A 53 -5.34 -2.22 -5.88
C SER A 53 -6.35 -2.81 -4.90
N SER A 54 -6.83 -2.03 -3.92
CA SER A 54 -7.79 -2.48 -2.91
C SER A 54 -9.02 -3.13 -3.54
N GLY A 55 -9.60 -2.53 -4.58
CA GLY A 55 -10.77 -3.09 -5.26
C GLY A 55 -10.52 -4.43 -5.94
N LYS A 56 -9.34 -4.61 -6.58
CA LYS A 56 -8.96 -5.91 -7.17
C LYS A 56 -8.76 -6.98 -6.10
N LEU A 57 -8.13 -6.63 -4.97
CA LEU A 57 -7.93 -7.55 -3.86
C LEU A 57 -9.26 -7.94 -3.20
N VAL A 58 -10.20 -7.01 -3.04
CA VAL A 58 -11.57 -7.32 -2.58
C VAL A 58 -12.24 -8.32 -3.53
N ALA A 59 -12.13 -8.13 -4.85
CA ALA A 59 -12.69 -9.08 -5.80
C ALA A 59 -12.04 -10.48 -5.67
N GLN A 60 -10.72 -10.55 -5.48
CA GLN A 60 -10.02 -11.82 -5.24
C GLN A 60 -10.49 -12.50 -3.94
N ILE A 61 -10.62 -11.76 -2.85
CA ILE A 61 -11.12 -12.27 -1.56
C ILE A 61 -12.54 -12.83 -1.72
N LYS A 62 -13.43 -12.07 -2.37
CA LYS A 62 -14.81 -12.52 -2.65
C LYS A 62 -14.88 -13.75 -3.55
N ASN A 63 -13.90 -13.93 -4.43
CA ASN A 63 -13.76 -15.09 -5.29
C ASN A 63 -13.00 -16.26 -4.64
N GLY A 64 -12.74 -16.21 -3.33
CA GLY A 64 -12.18 -17.33 -2.58
C GLY A 64 -10.66 -17.40 -2.55
N ALA A 65 -9.94 -16.33 -2.88
CA ALA A 65 -8.50 -16.28 -2.65
C ALA A 65 -8.18 -16.50 -1.15
N PRO A 66 -7.19 -17.35 -0.81
CA PRO A 66 -6.97 -17.82 0.56
C PRO A 66 -6.18 -16.81 1.42
N PHE A 67 -6.53 -15.53 1.31
CA PHE A 67 -5.95 -14.48 2.15
C PHE A 67 -6.54 -14.55 3.55
N GLU A 68 -5.71 -14.24 4.54
CA GLU A 68 -6.03 -14.34 5.97
C GLU A 68 -6.09 -12.96 6.62
N LEU A 69 -5.44 -11.96 6.01
CA LEU A 69 -5.45 -10.58 6.47
C LEU A 69 -5.49 -9.65 5.25
N PHE A 70 -6.29 -8.58 5.36
CA PHE A 70 -6.44 -7.58 4.31
C PHE A 70 -6.09 -6.19 4.80
N MET A 71 -5.19 -5.52 4.09
CA MET A 71 -4.77 -4.14 4.33
C MET A 71 -5.13 -3.28 3.11
N SER A 72 -6.20 -2.50 3.23
CA SER A 72 -6.75 -1.64 2.18
C SER A 72 -6.24 -0.22 2.28
N ALA A 73 -6.05 0.43 1.13
CA ALA A 73 -5.85 1.87 1.00
C ALA A 73 -7.11 2.74 1.25
N ASP A 74 -8.23 2.13 1.66
CA ASP A 74 -9.53 2.78 1.85
C ASP A 74 -10.40 1.94 2.80
N MET A 75 -10.96 2.59 3.81
CA MET A 75 -11.84 1.99 4.83
C MET A 75 -13.09 1.31 4.25
N ASN A 76 -13.69 1.85 3.20
CA ASN A 76 -14.91 1.30 2.59
C ASN A 76 -14.70 -0.11 2.06
N TYR A 77 -13.56 -0.41 1.43
CA TYR A 77 -13.26 -1.76 0.96
C TYR A 77 -13.14 -2.76 2.12
N ALA A 78 -12.44 -2.38 3.20
CA ALA A 78 -12.28 -3.23 4.37
C ALA A 78 -13.61 -3.43 5.12
N ASN A 79 -14.37 -2.35 5.31
CA ASN A 79 -15.72 -2.38 5.91
C ASN A 79 -16.68 -3.23 5.07
N THR A 80 -16.60 -3.16 3.75
CA THR A 80 -17.44 -3.98 2.86
C THR A 80 -17.16 -5.46 3.06
N LEU A 81 -15.90 -5.87 3.18
CA LEU A 81 -15.57 -7.27 3.46
C LEU A 81 -16.13 -7.75 4.82
N TYR A 82 -16.14 -6.89 5.84
CA TYR A 82 -16.78 -7.22 7.10
C TYR A 82 -18.30 -7.35 6.96
N LYS A 83 -18.97 -6.35 6.37
CA LYS A 83 -20.43 -6.35 6.15
C LYS A 83 -20.90 -7.55 5.32
N ASP A 84 -20.12 -7.93 4.32
CA ASP A 84 -20.42 -9.07 3.46
C ASP A 84 -20.03 -10.42 4.10
N GLY A 85 -19.53 -10.42 5.33
CA GLY A 85 -19.19 -11.62 6.08
C GLY A 85 -17.91 -12.33 5.63
N PHE A 86 -16.97 -11.62 5.01
CA PHE A 86 -15.63 -12.14 4.65
C PHE A 86 -14.56 -11.84 5.72
N ALA A 87 -14.82 -10.89 6.63
CA ALA A 87 -13.92 -10.54 7.72
C ALA A 87 -14.51 -10.89 9.11
N LEU A 88 -13.61 -11.05 10.09
CA LEU A 88 -13.94 -11.41 11.47
C LEU A 88 -14.20 -10.18 12.36
N ASN A 89 -13.74 -9.01 11.93
CA ASN A 89 -13.82 -7.77 12.68
C ASN A 89 -14.12 -6.57 11.79
N ASP A 90 -14.70 -5.52 12.39
CA ASP A 90 -14.80 -4.19 11.78
C ASP A 90 -13.43 -3.66 11.36
N ALA A 91 -13.38 -2.89 10.28
CA ALA A 91 -12.12 -2.31 9.83
C ALA A 91 -11.61 -1.28 10.84
N VAL A 92 -10.30 -1.31 11.08
CA VAL A 92 -9.60 -0.32 11.90
C VAL A 92 -8.65 0.46 11.01
N ILE A 93 -8.58 1.78 11.22
CA ILE A 93 -7.61 2.62 10.52
C ILE A 93 -6.21 2.28 11.02
N TYR A 94 -5.33 1.84 10.13
CA TYR A 94 -3.92 1.58 10.47
C TYR A 94 -2.98 2.72 10.07
N ALA A 95 -3.35 3.51 9.06
CA ALA A 95 -2.55 4.63 8.56
C ALA A 95 -3.39 5.54 7.65
N LYS A 96 -2.91 6.75 7.39
CA LYS A 96 -3.46 7.70 6.42
C LYS A 96 -2.43 8.00 5.33
N GLY A 97 -2.83 7.82 4.08
CA GLY A 97 -1.97 7.99 2.91
C GLY A 97 -1.94 9.42 2.36
N LYS A 98 -0.87 9.76 1.63
CA LYS A 98 -0.75 11.01 0.86
C LYS A 98 -0.41 10.78 -0.59
N VAL A 99 -0.97 11.60 -1.48
CA VAL A 99 -0.64 11.60 -2.91
C VAL A 99 0.57 12.50 -3.16
N ALA A 100 1.53 12.02 -3.94
CA ALA A 100 2.64 12.80 -4.45
C ALA A 100 2.54 12.92 -5.98
N MET A 101 2.87 14.09 -6.51
CA MET A 101 3.06 14.34 -7.93
C MET A 101 4.55 14.21 -8.24
N LEU A 102 4.91 13.26 -9.09
CA LEU A 102 6.28 12.91 -9.48
C LEU A 102 6.51 13.21 -10.96
N SER A 103 7.67 13.78 -11.28
CA SER A 103 8.17 13.97 -12.64
C SER A 103 9.63 13.53 -12.72
N VAL A 104 9.92 12.64 -13.67
CA VAL A 104 11.29 12.20 -14.02
C VAL A 104 11.69 12.66 -15.42
N ARG A 105 10.96 13.66 -15.95
CA ARG A 105 11.17 14.26 -17.28
C ARG A 105 11.54 15.74 -17.20
N GLY A 106 11.81 16.25 -15.99
CA GLY A 106 12.24 17.63 -15.76
C GLY A 106 11.11 18.66 -15.73
N PHE A 107 9.84 18.24 -15.70
CA PHE A 107 8.73 19.16 -15.43
C PHE A 107 8.80 19.69 -14.00
N ASP A 108 8.59 20.99 -13.86
CA ASP A 108 8.65 21.70 -12.58
C ASP A 108 7.40 21.43 -11.73
N VAL A 109 7.50 20.43 -10.86
CA VAL A 109 6.44 20.02 -9.92
C VAL A 109 6.19 21.04 -8.81
N THR A 110 7.03 22.07 -8.64
CA THR A 110 6.83 23.13 -7.62
C THR A 110 5.68 24.06 -7.94
N LYS A 111 5.26 24.09 -9.20
CA LYS A 111 4.05 24.80 -9.66
C LYS A 111 2.75 24.11 -9.23
N GLY A 112 2.82 22.98 -8.53
CA GLY A 112 1.65 22.20 -8.14
C GLY A 112 0.84 21.74 -9.36
N LEU A 113 -0.46 21.54 -9.18
CA LEU A 113 -1.34 20.99 -10.22
C LEU A 113 -1.45 21.88 -11.47
N GLU A 114 -1.13 23.16 -11.37
CA GLU A 114 -1.15 24.09 -12.51
C GLU A 114 -0.16 23.68 -13.61
N VAL A 115 0.94 23.00 -13.26
CA VAL A 115 1.91 22.49 -14.24
C VAL A 115 1.25 21.57 -15.26
N LEU A 116 0.21 20.82 -14.88
CA LEU A 116 -0.45 19.80 -15.72
C LEU A 116 -1.08 20.40 -17.00
N LYS A 117 -1.35 21.71 -17.00
CA LYS A 117 -1.88 22.43 -18.15
C LYS A 117 -0.83 22.72 -19.22
N ASP A 118 0.47 22.54 -18.93
CA ASP A 118 1.54 22.72 -19.92
C ASP A 118 1.25 21.83 -21.16
N PRO A 119 1.21 22.41 -22.38
CA PRO A 119 0.95 21.65 -23.61
C PRO A 119 2.06 20.64 -23.93
N LYS A 120 3.25 20.74 -23.32
CA LYS A 120 4.34 19.76 -23.45
C LYS A 120 4.07 18.47 -22.68
N ILE A 121 3.24 18.52 -21.62
CA ILE A 121 2.80 17.32 -20.91
C ILE A 121 1.76 16.60 -21.76
N LYS A 122 2.06 15.35 -22.10
CA LYS A 122 1.20 14.45 -22.89
C LYS A 122 0.65 13.31 -22.06
N THR A 123 1.36 12.87 -21.02
CA THR A 123 1.00 11.70 -20.23
C THR A 123 0.99 11.99 -18.74
N ILE A 124 -0.20 11.95 -18.13
CA ILE A 124 -0.42 12.05 -16.69
C ILE A 124 -0.85 10.67 -16.19
N VAL A 125 0.06 9.96 -15.52
CA VAL A 125 -0.21 8.60 -15.04
C VAL A 125 -0.90 8.66 -13.67
N ILE A 126 -2.03 7.99 -13.54
CA ILE A 126 -2.72 7.78 -12.26
C ILE A 126 -3.03 6.30 -12.07
N ALA A 127 -3.31 5.86 -10.84
CA ALA A 127 -3.93 4.56 -10.64
C ALA A 127 -5.40 4.59 -11.08
N ASN A 128 -5.95 3.46 -11.52
CA ASN A 128 -7.34 3.36 -11.97
C ASN A 128 -8.30 3.78 -10.84
N PRO A 129 -9.05 4.88 -11.00
CA PRO A 129 -9.82 5.49 -9.93
C PRO A 129 -11.01 4.64 -9.47
N LYS A 130 -11.44 3.66 -10.28
CA LYS A 130 -12.54 2.75 -9.91
C LYS A 130 -12.11 1.68 -8.91
N THR A 131 -10.82 1.37 -8.82
CA THR A 131 -10.33 0.27 -7.98
C THR A 131 -9.20 0.67 -7.02
N ALA A 132 -8.56 1.82 -7.25
CA ALA A 132 -7.43 2.30 -6.48
C ALA A 132 -7.76 3.66 -5.82
N PRO A 133 -7.78 3.74 -4.47
CA PRO A 133 -8.09 4.97 -3.74
C PRO A 133 -7.21 6.17 -4.10
N TYR A 134 -5.92 5.94 -4.34
CA TYR A 134 -4.99 7.00 -4.80
C TYR A 134 -5.35 7.56 -6.19
N GLY A 135 -5.94 6.73 -7.05
CA GLY A 135 -6.47 7.16 -8.33
C GLY A 135 -7.69 8.05 -8.17
N ALA A 136 -8.62 7.64 -7.31
CA ALA A 136 -9.81 8.43 -6.97
C ALA A 136 -9.43 9.79 -6.37
N ALA A 137 -8.51 9.79 -5.39
CA ALA A 137 -7.98 11.01 -4.78
C ALA A 137 -7.29 11.93 -5.81
N SER A 138 -6.58 11.39 -6.80
CA SER A 138 -5.98 12.19 -7.87
C SER A 138 -7.04 12.89 -8.73
N ILE A 139 -8.08 12.16 -9.13
CA ILE A 139 -9.21 12.72 -9.89
C ILE A 139 -9.95 13.78 -9.07
N GLU A 140 -10.18 13.52 -7.79
CA GLU A 140 -10.80 14.47 -6.86
C GLU A 140 -9.97 15.76 -6.77
N ALA A 141 -8.64 15.63 -6.62
CA ALA A 141 -7.74 16.76 -6.59
C ALA A 141 -7.79 17.61 -7.87
N PHE A 142 -7.83 16.96 -9.04
CA PHE A 142 -7.94 17.67 -10.32
C PHE A 142 -9.25 18.43 -10.47
N LYS A 143 -10.35 17.85 -9.99
CA LYS A 143 -11.68 18.47 -10.02
C LYS A 143 -11.76 19.64 -9.06
N ASN A 144 -11.31 19.47 -7.83
CA ASN A 144 -11.32 20.52 -6.82
C ASN A 144 -10.36 21.67 -7.15
N ALA A 145 -9.28 21.41 -7.89
CA ALA A 145 -8.43 22.43 -8.47
C ALA A 145 -8.98 23.06 -9.76
N GLY A 146 -10.10 22.59 -10.30
CA GLY A 146 -10.73 23.14 -11.50
C GLY A 146 -9.97 22.89 -12.81
N ILE A 147 -9.02 21.94 -12.84
CA ILE A 147 -8.18 21.68 -14.02
C ILE A 147 -8.55 20.41 -14.78
N TYR A 148 -9.41 19.56 -14.21
CA TYR A 148 -9.70 18.22 -14.73
C TYR A 148 -10.06 18.23 -16.23
N ASP A 149 -10.97 19.12 -16.65
CA ASP A 149 -11.39 19.20 -18.06
C ASP A 149 -10.28 19.58 -19.02
N ALA A 150 -9.28 20.34 -18.57
CA ALA A 150 -8.14 20.74 -19.39
C ALA A 150 -7.09 19.62 -19.57
N ILE A 151 -7.13 18.60 -18.71
CA ILE A 151 -6.08 17.55 -18.66
C ILE A 151 -6.62 16.15 -18.88
N LYS A 152 -7.94 15.92 -18.87
CA LYS A 152 -8.55 14.59 -18.90
C LYS A 152 -8.07 13.70 -20.04
N ASP A 153 -7.81 14.28 -21.21
CA ASP A 153 -7.34 13.54 -22.39
C ASP A 153 -5.86 13.15 -22.32
N LYS A 154 -5.12 13.69 -21.33
CA LYS A 154 -3.72 13.34 -21.03
C LYS A 154 -3.61 12.21 -20.00
N ILE A 155 -4.72 11.82 -19.37
CA ILE A 155 -4.71 10.87 -18.24
C ILE A 155 -4.56 9.44 -18.75
N VAL A 156 -3.58 8.73 -18.20
CA VAL A 156 -3.37 7.29 -18.41
C VAL A 156 -3.58 6.55 -17.09
N GLU A 157 -4.47 5.57 -17.10
CA GLU A 157 -4.80 4.78 -15.91
C GLU A 157 -3.98 3.49 -15.82
N ALA A 158 -3.26 3.32 -14.72
CA ALA A 158 -2.55 2.09 -14.36
C ALA A 158 -3.39 1.20 -13.44
N GLY A 159 -3.14 -0.11 -13.42
CA GLY A 159 -3.98 -1.07 -12.68
C GLY A 159 -3.88 -0.98 -11.14
N SER A 160 -2.86 -0.30 -10.61
CA SER A 160 -2.63 -0.06 -9.19
C SER A 160 -1.68 1.13 -8.99
N ILE A 161 -1.53 1.62 -7.76
CA ILE A 161 -0.61 2.73 -7.46
C ILE A 161 0.87 2.36 -7.64
N GLY A 162 1.23 1.09 -7.44
CA GLY A 162 2.57 0.58 -7.75
C GLY A 162 2.83 0.54 -9.26
N GLU A 163 1.84 0.14 -10.05
CA GLU A 163 1.92 0.21 -11.52
C GLU A 163 2.00 1.67 -12.01
N ALA A 164 1.23 2.60 -11.41
CA ALA A 164 1.28 4.02 -11.74
C ALA A 164 2.70 4.58 -11.54
N LEU A 165 3.35 4.24 -10.42
CA LEU A 165 4.75 4.60 -10.20
C LEU A 165 5.67 3.99 -11.26
N SER A 166 5.57 2.69 -11.52
CA SER A 166 6.41 2.02 -12.51
C SER A 166 6.27 2.65 -13.91
N GLN A 167 5.04 2.94 -14.33
CA GLN A 167 4.76 3.57 -15.62
C GLN A 167 5.27 5.01 -15.66
N THR A 168 5.15 5.77 -14.57
CA THR A 168 5.69 7.13 -14.46
C THR A 168 7.20 7.14 -14.68
N LEU A 169 7.93 6.27 -13.99
CA LEU A 169 9.39 6.18 -14.11
C LEU A 169 9.81 5.82 -15.54
N LYS A 170 9.08 4.89 -16.17
CA LYS A 170 9.41 4.37 -17.52
C LYS A 170 9.02 5.32 -18.65
N ALA A 171 7.84 5.93 -18.60
CA ALA A 171 7.26 6.61 -19.77
C ALA A 171 6.39 7.83 -19.45
N GLY A 172 5.86 7.97 -18.23
CA GLY A 172 4.99 9.10 -17.89
C GLY A 172 5.75 10.42 -17.80
N ASP A 173 5.09 11.51 -18.23
CA ASP A 173 5.61 12.86 -18.02
C ASP A 173 5.48 13.25 -16.56
N ILE A 174 4.27 13.03 -16.01
CA ILE A 174 3.95 13.23 -14.60
C ILE A 174 3.14 12.04 -14.10
N GLY A 175 3.41 11.61 -12.87
CA GLY A 175 2.69 10.55 -12.19
C GLY A 175 2.12 10.99 -10.86
N PHE A 176 0.93 10.51 -10.53
CA PHE A 176 0.35 10.61 -9.21
C PHE A 176 0.55 9.28 -8.48
N VAL A 177 1.44 9.32 -7.50
CA VAL A 177 2.00 8.15 -6.81
C VAL A 177 1.74 8.23 -5.31
N ALA A 178 1.95 7.12 -4.60
CA ALA A 178 1.92 7.15 -3.15
C ALA A 178 3.17 7.85 -2.61
N ALA A 179 3.01 8.81 -1.70
CA ALA A 179 4.12 9.50 -1.04
C ALA A 179 5.09 8.52 -0.35
N SER A 180 4.58 7.37 0.10
CA SER A 180 5.37 6.28 0.68
C SER A 180 6.50 5.76 -0.19
N ALA A 181 6.34 5.79 -1.51
CA ALA A 181 7.41 5.45 -2.41
C ALA A 181 8.54 6.48 -2.35
N MET A 182 8.20 7.77 -2.26
CA MET A 182 9.15 8.87 -2.32
C MET A 182 10.02 8.97 -1.06
N TYR A 183 9.52 8.51 0.09
CA TYR A 183 10.30 8.42 1.34
C TYR A 183 11.09 7.11 1.48
N SER A 184 11.04 6.21 0.49
CA SER A 184 11.83 4.99 0.51
C SER A 184 13.30 5.25 0.21
N PRO A 185 14.25 4.56 0.90
CA PRO A 185 15.65 4.57 0.50
C PRO A 185 15.90 4.15 -0.96
N LYS A 186 15.02 3.32 -1.53
CA LYS A 186 15.11 2.87 -2.93
C LYS A 186 14.80 3.97 -3.95
N MET A 187 14.16 5.05 -3.50
CA MET A 187 13.76 6.19 -4.32
C MET A 187 14.50 7.47 -3.91
N ALA A 188 15.59 7.34 -3.14
CA ALA A 188 16.29 8.47 -2.55
C ALA A 188 16.90 9.45 -3.56
N GLU A 189 17.01 9.08 -4.85
CA GLU A 189 17.44 9.98 -5.92
C GLU A 189 16.40 11.06 -6.25
N TYR A 190 15.11 10.78 -6.04
CA TYR A 190 14.01 11.71 -6.28
C TYR A 190 13.78 12.57 -5.04
N LYS A 191 13.95 13.88 -5.16
CA LYS A 191 13.89 14.81 -4.03
C LYS A 191 12.60 15.64 -4.05
N GLU A 192 12.07 15.89 -2.85
CA GLU A 192 10.95 16.81 -2.66
C GLU A 192 11.36 18.22 -3.09
N GLY A 193 10.46 18.94 -3.77
CA GLY A 193 10.75 20.26 -4.33
C GLY A 193 11.56 20.23 -5.63
N LYS A 194 11.90 19.04 -6.16
CA LYS A 194 12.63 18.89 -7.43
C LYS A 194 11.98 17.87 -8.35
N GLU A 195 12.04 16.59 -8.01
CA GLU A 195 11.40 15.53 -8.80
C GLU A 195 9.98 15.26 -8.35
N PHE A 196 9.64 15.46 -7.07
CA PHE A 196 8.27 15.31 -6.59
C PHE A 196 7.83 16.43 -5.64
N ASN A 197 6.52 16.58 -5.49
CA ASN A 197 5.90 17.34 -4.41
C ASN A 197 4.62 16.63 -3.92
N LEU A 198 4.26 16.85 -2.66
CA LEU A 198 2.96 16.41 -2.15
C LEU A 198 1.83 17.21 -2.79
N VAL A 199 0.75 16.52 -3.15
CA VAL A 199 -0.50 17.17 -3.56
C VAL A 199 -1.15 17.77 -2.30
N ASP A 200 -1.71 18.97 -2.41
CA ASP A 200 -2.41 19.61 -1.28
C ASP A 200 -3.55 18.70 -0.79
N SER A 201 -3.47 18.29 0.48
CA SER A 201 -4.43 17.38 1.10
C SER A 201 -5.82 17.97 1.24
N LYS A 202 -6.00 19.28 1.08
CA LYS A 202 -7.32 19.93 1.02
C LYS A 202 -8.07 19.65 -0.29
N LEU A 203 -7.37 19.16 -1.31
CA LEU A 203 -7.96 18.93 -2.63
C LEU A 203 -8.59 17.54 -2.76
N TYR A 204 -8.41 16.64 -1.80
CA TYR A 204 -8.96 15.30 -1.87
C TYR A 204 -9.36 14.76 -0.49
N THR A 205 -10.30 13.83 -0.46
CA THR A 205 -10.76 13.16 0.74
C THR A 205 -9.59 12.38 1.37
N THR A 206 -9.43 12.48 2.69
CA THR A 206 -8.34 11.79 3.40
C THR A 206 -8.31 10.30 3.06
N ILE A 207 -7.12 9.77 2.76
CA ILE A 207 -6.92 8.38 2.38
C ILE A 207 -6.75 7.54 3.66
N ASP A 208 -7.84 7.34 4.39
CA ASP A 208 -7.87 6.49 5.59
C ASP A 208 -7.77 5.01 5.19
N GLN A 209 -6.76 4.30 5.68
CA GLN A 209 -6.45 2.93 5.28
C GLN A 209 -6.89 1.92 6.33
N GLY A 210 -7.67 0.93 5.90
CA GLY A 210 -8.31 -0.05 6.78
C GLY A 210 -7.63 -1.41 6.79
N ILE A 211 -7.52 -2.01 7.98
CA ILE A 211 -7.07 -3.39 8.16
C ILE A 211 -8.17 -4.26 8.77
N VAL A 212 -8.30 -5.50 8.30
CA VAL A 212 -9.19 -6.55 8.85
C VAL A 212 -8.53 -7.92 8.82
N ILE A 213 -8.92 -8.78 9.76
CA ILE A 213 -8.63 -10.22 9.70
C ILE A 213 -9.75 -10.90 8.91
N LEU A 214 -9.39 -11.68 7.91
CA LEU A 214 -10.34 -12.40 7.06
C LEU A 214 -10.75 -13.72 7.70
N LYS A 215 -11.91 -14.27 7.31
CA LYS A 215 -12.39 -15.56 7.85
C LYS A 215 -11.40 -16.70 7.71
N ASN A 216 -10.64 -16.75 6.62
CA ASN A 216 -9.62 -17.78 6.43
C ASN A 216 -8.51 -17.71 7.49
N GLY A 217 -8.27 -16.54 8.08
CA GLY A 217 -7.28 -16.31 9.12
C GLY A 217 -7.76 -16.62 10.54
N GLU A 218 -9.01 -17.05 10.75
CA GLU A 218 -9.60 -17.26 12.09
C GLU A 218 -8.78 -18.20 12.97
N LYS A 219 -8.26 -19.27 12.38
CA LYS A 219 -7.48 -20.29 13.10
C LYS A 219 -5.97 -20.04 13.05
N ASN A 220 -5.53 -19.00 12.34
CA ASN A 220 -4.13 -18.66 12.21
C ASN A 220 -3.76 -17.59 13.24
N LYS A 221 -3.11 -18.01 14.33
CA LYS A 221 -2.64 -17.09 15.37
C LYS A 221 -1.74 -15.98 14.79
N LEU A 222 -0.97 -16.27 13.75
CA LEU A 222 -0.08 -15.30 13.11
C LEU A 222 -0.85 -14.14 12.47
N ALA A 223 -2.09 -14.36 12.02
CA ALA A 223 -2.94 -13.30 11.49
C ALA A 223 -3.25 -12.25 12.56
N LYS A 224 -3.60 -12.70 13.78
CA LYS A 224 -3.83 -11.82 14.92
C LYS A 224 -2.56 -11.14 15.41
N ASP A 225 -1.46 -11.89 15.50
CA ASP A 225 -0.15 -11.36 15.89
C ASP A 225 0.32 -10.25 14.92
N PHE A 226 0.16 -10.47 13.60
CA PHE A 226 0.51 -9.47 12.59
C PHE A 226 -0.44 -8.27 12.58
N TYR A 227 -1.74 -8.51 12.75
CA TYR A 227 -2.74 -7.45 12.90
C TYR A 227 -2.40 -6.50 14.06
N ASP A 228 -2.10 -7.06 15.24
CA ASP A 228 -1.72 -6.30 16.42
C ASP A 228 -0.38 -5.57 16.21
N PHE A 229 0.58 -6.19 15.53
CA PHE A 229 1.86 -5.56 15.18
C PHE A 229 1.68 -4.32 14.30
N ILE A 230 0.84 -4.40 13.26
CA ILE A 230 0.57 -3.27 12.36
C ILE A 230 -0.08 -2.11 13.14
N LEU A 231 -1.02 -2.40 14.04
CA LEU A 231 -1.71 -1.39 14.84
C LEU A 231 -0.88 -0.85 16.02
N GLY A 232 0.14 -1.60 16.44
CA GLY A 232 1.02 -1.24 17.54
C GLY A 232 2.01 -0.12 17.21
N GLU A 233 2.73 0.34 18.22
CA GLU A 233 3.68 1.47 18.11
C GLU A 233 4.74 1.22 17.03
N LYS A 234 5.30 0.00 16.97
CA LYS A 234 6.33 -0.33 15.98
C LYS A 234 5.80 -0.26 14.54
N GLY A 235 4.59 -0.75 14.29
CA GLY A 235 3.93 -0.64 12.98
C GLY A 235 3.75 0.82 12.59
N LYS A 236 3.24 1.65 13.51
CA LYS A 236 3.05 3.09 13.30
C LYS A 236 4.36 3.82 13.04
N GLU A 237 5.42 3.54 13.80
CA GLU A 237 6.75 4.12 13.56
C GLU A 237 7.28 3.80 12.15
N ILE A 238 7.10 2.56 11.69
CA ILE A 238 7.51 2.18 10.33
C ILE A 238 6.70 2.97 9.31
N PHE A 239 5.38 2.99 9.41
CA PHE A 239 4.55 3.78 8.49
C PHE A 239 4.90 5.28 8.52
N ALA A 240 5.14 5.87 9.68
CA ALA A 240 5.56 7.28 9.78
C ALA A 240 6.85 7.56 9.00
N LYS A 241 7.84 6.65 9.03
CA LYS A 241 9.09 6.76 8.25
C LYS A 241 8.84 6.84 6.74
N TYR A 242 7.75 6.24 6.26
CA TYR A 242 7.33 6.31 4.85
C TYR A 242 6.26 7.40 4.61
N GLY A 243 6.13 8.40 5.49
CA GLY A 243 5.28 9.57 5.24
C GLY A 243 3.77 9.33 5.38
N TYR A 244 3.36 8.24 6.04
CA TYR A 244 1.97 8.05 6.45
C TYR A 244 1.66 8.83 7.73
N GLU A 245 0.37 9.16 7.92
CA GLU A 245 -0.16 9.82 9.13
C GLU A 245 -1.11 8.88 9.90
N PHE A 246 -1.61 9.32 11.07
CA PHE A 246 -2.50 8.57 11.95
C PHE A 246 -3.68 9.42 12.41
#